data_AF-A0A378B0R5-F1
#
_entry.id   AF-A0A378B0R5-F1
#
_cell.length_a   1.000
_cell.length_b   1.000
_cell.length_c   1.000
_cell.angle_alpha   90.00
_cell.angle_beta   90.00
_cell.angle_gamma   90.00
#
_symmetry.space_group_name_H-M   'P 1'
#
loop_
_entity.id
_entity.type
_entity.pdbx_description
1 polymer ?
#
loop_
_entity_poly.entity_id
_entity_poly.type
_entity_poly.pdbx_seq_one_letter_code
_entity_poly.pdbx_strand_id
1 'polypeptide(L)' 'MKFAGRSKVAPTTELFPMSQINEALKHVREGKARYRAVLKADF' A
#
# COMPACT_ATOMS: atom_id res chain seq x y z
N MET A 1 -19.85 -0.77 13.28
CA MET A 1 -18.41 -0.47 13.07
C MET A 1 -18.15 0.02 11.63
N LYS A 2 -18.06 1.33 11.35
CA LYS A 2 -17.49 1.91 10.09
C LYS A 2 -17.07 3.38 10.31
N PHE A 3 -16.23 3.68 11.31
CA PHE A 3 -15.84 5.06 11.61
C PHE A 3 -15.11 5.73 10.43
N ALA A 4 -14.04 5.11 9.93
CA ALA A 4 -13.25 5.66 8.81
C ALA A 4 -14.08 5.91 7.54
N GLY A 5 -14.98 4.98 7.17
CA GLY A 5 -15.84 5.12 6.00
C GLY A 5 -16.89 6.23 6.13
N ARG A 6 -17.46 6.44 7.32
CA ARG A 6 -18.40 7.57 7.57
C ARG A 6 -17.68 8.91 7.64
N SER A 7 -16.48 8.93 8.22
CA SER A 7 -15.66 10.13 8.37
C SER A 7 -14.80 10.43 7.13
N LYS A 8 -14.95 9.66 6.04
CA LYS A 8 -14.20 9.81 4.77
C LYS A 8 -12.68 9.84 4.96
N VAL A 9 -12.17 9.11 5.96
CA VAL A 9 -10.72 9.00 6.20
C VAL A 9 -10.16 7.94 5.25
N ALA A 10 -9.33 8.36 4.30
CA ALA A 10 -8.68 7.50 3.32
C ALA A 10 -7.16 7.50 3.50
N PRO A 11 -6.48 6.35 3.36
CA PRO A 11 -5.03 6.30 3.35
C PRO A 11 -4.48 6.73 1.99
N THR A 12 -3.31 7.36 1.98
CA THR A 12 -2.49 7.48 0.77
C THR A 12 -1.73 6.17 0.57
N THR A 13 -1.87 5.55 -0.61
CA THR A 13 -1.32 4.22 -0.89
C THR A 13 -0.54 4.20 -2.19
N GLU A 14 0.54 3.43 -2.19
CA GLU A 14 1.34 3.08 -3.36
C GLU A 14 1.06 1.62 -3.69
N LEU A 15 0.55 1.37 -4.90
CA LEU A 15 0.11 0.04 -5.31
C LEU A 15 1.24 -0.71 -6.01
N PHE A 16 1.49 -1.94 -5.57
CA PHE A 16 2.44 -2.86 -6.15
C PHE A 16 1.71 -4.14 -6.58
N PRO A 17 1.95 -4.68 -7.78
CA PRO A 17 1.42 -6.00 -8.14
C PRO A 17 2.05 -7.10 -7.27
N MET A 18 1.29 -8.15 -6.96
CA MET A 18 1.76 -9.26 -6.11
C MET A 18 2.93 -10.00 -6.76
N SER A 19 2.95 -10.09 -8.09
CA SER A 19 4.09 -10.61 -8.87
C SER A 19 5.42 -9.87 -8.61
N GLN A 20 5.39 -8.63 -8.12
CA GLN A 20 6.58 -7.79 -7.85
C GLN A 20 6.80 -7.53 -6.35
N ILE A 21 6.44 -8.49 -5.49
CA ILE A 21 6.55 -8.34 -4.02
C ILE A 21 7.94 -7.91 -3.53
N ASN A 22 9.01 -8.39 -4.17
CA ASN A 22 10.38 -8.07 -3.76
C ASN A 22 10.72 -6.59 -3.97
N GLU A 23 10.21 -5.98 -5.04
CA GLU A 23 10.40 -4.55 -5.30
C GLU A 23 9.63 -3.71 -4.28
N ALA A 24 8.41 -4.11 -3.92
CA ALA A 24 7.63 -3.47 -2.87
C ALA A 24 8.37 -3.51 -1.50
N LEU A 25 8.97 -4.65 -1.15
CA LEU A 25 9.75 -4.80 0.08
C LEU A 25 11.01 -3.93 0.08
N LYS A 26 11.74 -3.90 -1.04
CA LYS A 26 12.91 -3.04 -1.21
C LYS A 26 12.55 -1.57 -1.06
N HIS A 27 11.47 -1.14 -1.71
CA HIS A 27 10.98 0.24 -1.66
C HIS A 27 10.68 0.71 -0.23
N VAL A 28 10.10 -0.15 0.61
CA VAL A 28 9.88 0.13 2.04
C VAL A 28 11.20 0.18 2.81
N ARG A 29 12.11 -0.78 2.59
CA ARG A 29 13.42 -0.82 3.28
C ARG A 29 14.29 0.40 2.99
N GLU A 30 14.22 0.92 1.77
CA GLU A 30 14.95 2.12 1.35
C GLU A 30 14.33 3.43 1.89
N GLY A 31 13.20 3.35 2.62
CA GLY A 31 12.50 4.53 3.14
C GLY A 31 11.85 5.39 2.05
N LYS A 32 11.68 4.85 0.83
CA LYS A 32 11.05 5.56 -0.28
C LYS A 32 9.53 5.57 -0.20
N ALA A 33 8.95 4.63 0.56
CA ALA A 33 7.52 4.58 0.79
C ALA A 33 7.07 5.83 1.54
N ARG A 34 6.29 6.69 0.90
CA ARG A 34 5.86 7.95 1.50
C ARG A 34 4.72 7.74 2.50
N TYR A 35 3.98 6.62 2.37
CA TYR A 35 2.87 6.23 3.24
C TYR A 35 2.71 4.70 3.37
N ARG A 36 1.89 4.06 2.53
CA ARG A 36 1.62 2.60 2.57
C ARG A 36 1.90 1.96 1.22
N ALA A 37 2.80 0.98 1.20
CA ALA A 37 2.89 0.03 0.09
C ALA A 37 1.77 -1.01 0.23
N VAL A 38 0.94 -1.17 -0.79
CA VAL A 38 -0.20 -2.11 -0.83
C VAL A 38 -0.01 -3.08 -2.00
N LEU A 39 -0.02 -4.37 -1.69
CA LEU A 39 0.06 -5.42 -2.70
C LEU A 39 -1.33 -5.70 -3.26
N LYS A 40 -1.45 -5.64 -4.59
CA LYS A 40 -2.66 -6.01 -5.33
C LYS A 40 -2.44 -7.36 -6.01
N ALA A 41 -3.35 -8.29 -5.76
CA ALA A 41 -3.40 -9.58 -6.46
C ALA A 41 -3.53 -9.38 -7.99
N ASP A 42 -2.63 -9.99 -8.75
CA ASP A 42 -2.52 -9.92 -10.21
C ASP A 42 -2.36 -11.29 -10.88
N PHE A 43 -2.77 -12.35 -10.19
CA PHE A 43 -2.83 -13.73 -10.69
C PHE A 43 -4.07 -13.99 -11.54
#